data_AF-A0A366MES9-F1
#
_entry.id   AF-A0A366MES9-F1
#
_cell.length_a   1.000
_cell.length_b   1.000
_cell.length_c   1.000
_cell.angle_alpha   90.00
_cell.angle_beta   90.00
_cell.angle_gamma   90.00
#
_symmetry.space_group_name_H-M   'P 1'
#
loop_
_entity.id
_entity.type
_entity.pdbx_description
1 polymer ?
#
loop_
_entity_poly.entity_id
_entity_poly.type
_entity_poly.pdbx_seq_one_letter_code
_entity_poly.pdbx_strand_id
1 'polypeptide(L)'
;MKRQILQNLLRWKEDPNRQPLLIRGVRQCGKTWIMKRFGEVNYPDTAYFNFESDERLRESFEGDLDVSRIIKSLGVQRGKTIMPGTTLVIFDEIQFCPRALTALKYFCEDMPKLHVICAGSLLGVALAKPLSSQGRPLLNASVDISSLSAFPVGTVELVTLRPMNFY
;
A
#
# COMPACT_ATOMS: atom_id res chain seq x y z
N MET A 1 -2.92 -22.06 5.40
CA MET A 1 -2.33 -20.72 5.16
C MET A 1 -3.30 -19.74 4.48
N LYS A 2 -3.86 -20.02 3.28
CA LYS A 2 -4.84 -19.13 2.60
C LYS A 2 -5.99 -18.68 3.52
N ARG A 3 -6.56 -19.62 4.28
CA ARG A 3 -7.66 -19.37 5.22
C ARG A 3 -7.30 -18.40 6.35
N GLN A 4 -6.06 -18.44 6.86
CA GLN A 4 -5.62 -17.56 7.95
C GLN A 4 -5.45 -16.11 7.48
N ILE A 5 -4.86 -15.89 6.30
CA ILE A 5 -4.71 -14.54 5.74
C ILE A 5 -6.08 -13.93 5.45
N LEU A 6 -7.01 -14.69 4.84
CA LEU A 6 -8.36 -14.20 4.61
C LEU A 6 -9.08 -13.84 5.92
N GLN A 7 -8.93 -14.63 6.98
CA GLN A 7 -9.48 -14.31 8.29
C GLN A 7 -8.87 -13.03 8.87
N ASN A 8 -7.57 -12.80 8.71
CA ASN A 8 -6.93 -11.55 9.12
C ASN A 8 -7.47 -10.37 8.32
N LEU A 9 -7.65 -10.51 7.01
CA LEU A 9 -8.23 -9.46 6.15
C LEU A 9 -9.69 -9.13 6.54
N LEU A 10 -10.47 -10.15 6.92
CA LEU A 10 -11.83 -9.94 7.41
C LEU A 10 -11.84 -9.18 8.74
N ARG A 11 -11.02 -9.60 9.69
CA ARG A 11 -10.87 -8.89 10.97
C ARG A 11 -10.44 -7.44 10.78
N TRP A 12 -9.45 -7.22 9.91
CA TRP A 12 -8.98 -5.88 9.53
C TRP A 12 -10.11 -5.02 8.93
N LYS A 13 -10.94 -5.59 8.05
CA LYS A 13 -12.08 -4.87 7.46
C LYS A 13 -13.11 -4.44 8.51
N GLU A 14 -13.37 -5.30 9.49
CA GLU A 14 -14.38 -5.12 10.54
C GLU A 14 -13.91 -4.18 11.66
N ASP A 15 -12.61 -3.90 11.78
CA ASP A 15 -12.08 -3.01 12.80
C ASP A 15 -12.47 -1.53 12.51
N PRO A 16 -13.21 -0.87 13.43
CA PRO A 16 -13.55 0.54 13.28
C PRO A 16 -12.34 1.47 13.37
N ASN A 17 -11.25 1.04 14.00
CA ASN A 17 -9.99 1.78 14.16
C ASN A 17 -8.89 1.27 13.22
N ARG A 18 -9.27 0.52 12.18
CA ARG A 18 -8.33 -0.06 11.23
C ARG A 18 -7.38 0.99 10.66
N GLN A 19 -6.17 0.54 10.41
CA GLN A 19 -5.15 1.30 9.72
C GLN A 19 -5.06 0.80 8.27
N PRO A 20 -4.51 1.56 7.33
CA PRO A 20 -4.07 1.01 6.05
C PRO A 20 -3.27 -0.28 6.26
N LEU A 21 -3.60 -1.33 5.53
CA LEU A 21 -2.97 -2.63 5.68
C LEU A 21 -1.84 -2.79 4.67
N LEU A 22 -0.63 -3.09 5.12
CA LEU A 22 0.52 -3.32 4.24
C LEU A 22 0.94 -4.79 4.26
N ILE A 23 0.72 -5.46 3.13
CA ILE A 23 1.11 -6.86 2.88
C ILE A 23 2.51 -6.92 2.28
N ARG A 24 3.47 -7.47 3.02
CA ARG A 24 4.86 -7.65 2.59
C ARG A 24 5.16 -9.12 2.34
N GLY A 25 6.14 -9.41 1.48
CA GLY A 25 6.54 -10.79 1.20
C GLY A 25 7.33 -10.90 -0.09
N VAL A 26 7.99 -12.03 -0.33
CA VAL A 26 8.79 -12.24 -1.55
C VAL A 26 7.97 -12.05 -2.83
N ARG A 27 8.63 -11.74 -3.95
CA ARG A 27 7.96 -11.72 -5.26
C ARG A 27 7.30 -13.08 -5.52
N GLN A 28 6.18 -13.07 -6.26
CA GLN A 28 5.46 -14.29 -6.68
C GLN A 28 4.81 -15.12 -5.56
N CYS A 29 4.64 -14.59 -4.35
CA CYS A 29 3.93 -15.30 -3.26
C CYS A 29 2.39 -15.14 -3.24
N GLY A 30 1.82 -14.48 -4.26
CA GLY A 30 0.36 -14.33 -4.41
C GLY A 30 -0.28 -13.11 -3.71
N LYS A 31 0.50 -12.06 -3.40
CA LYS A 31 -0.01 -10.81 -2.77
C LYS A 31 -1.11 -10.15 -3.60
N THR A 32 -0.82 -9.85 -4.87
CA THR A 32 -1.79 -9.25 -5.80
C THR A 32 -3.07 -10.08 -5.89
N TRP A 33 -2.91 -11.41 -5.99
CA TRP A 33 -4.05 -12.32 -6.10
C TRP A 33 -4.94 -12.28 -4.85
N ILE A 34 -4.35 -12.35 -3.65
CA ILE A 34 -5.14 -12.37 -2.42
C ILE A 34 -5.87 -11.03 -2.18
N MET A 35 -5.24 -9.89 -2.48
CA MET A 35 -5.87 -8.58 -2.35
C MET A 35 -7.03 -8.41 -3.31
N LYS A 36 -6.84 -8.74 -4.60
CA LYS A 36 -7.91 -8.67 -5.61
C LYS A 36 -9.06 -9.59 -5.26
N ARG A 37 -8.75 -10.84 -4.89
CA ARG A 37 -9.77 -11.82 -4.51
C ARG A 37 -10.55 -11.38 -3.27
N PHE A 38 -9.88 -10.79 -2.29
CA PHE A 38 -10.54 -10.24 -1.11
C PHE A 38 -11.46 -9.07 -1.47
N GLY A 39 -11.01 -8.15 -2.33
CA GLY A 39 -11.80 -7.06 -2.87
C GLY A 39 -13.09 -7.52 -3.55
N GLU A 40 -12.96 -8.44 -4.51
CA GLU A 40 -14.08 -9.01 -5.27
C GLU A 40 -15.18 -9.62 -4.39
N VAL A 41 -14.79 -10.30 -3.30
CA VAL A 41 -15.73 -11.03 -2.44
C VAL A 41 -16.35 -10.12 -1.39
N ASN A 42 -15.64 -9.09 -0.94
CA ASN A 42 -16.02 -8.34 0.26
C ASN A 42 -16.46 -6.89 0.01
N TYR A 43 -16.32 -6.39 -1.22
CA TYR A 43 -16.63 -5.00 -1.56
C TYR A 43 -17.46 -4.92 -2.84
N PRO A 44 -18.44 -4.00 -2.90
CA PRO A 44 -19.12 -3.66 -4.14
C PRO A 44 -18.18 -3.23 -5.27
N ASP A 45 -17.04 -2.62 -4.93
CA ASP A 45 -16.08 -2.14 -5.91
C ASP A 45 -14.64 -2.23 -5.39
N THR A 46 -13.69 -2.44 -6.31
CA THR A 46 -12.26 -2.48 -5.99
C THR A 46 -11.49 -1.58 -6.96
N ALA A 47 -10.78 -0.59 -6.42
CA ALA A 47 -9.86 0.27 -7.15
C ALA A 47 -8.44 -0.31 -7.05
N TYR A 48 -7.94 -0.89 -8.14
CA TYR A 48 -6.61 -1.48 -8.18
C TYR A 48 -5.63 -0.59 -8.93
N PHE A 49 -4.52 -0.26 -8.27
CA PHE A 49 -3.45 0.59 -8.80
C PHE A 49 -2.10 -0.10 -8.60
N ASN A 50 -1.28 -0.18 -9.65
CA ASN A 50 0.04 -0.78 -9.59
C ASN A 50 1.10 0.23 -10.02
N PHE A 51 1.93 0.65 -9.07
CA PHE A 51 2.93 1.71 -9.23
C PHE A 51 4.20 1.30 -9.99
N GLU A 52 4.39 0.01 -10.24
CA GLU A 52 5.45 -0.51 -11.11
C GLU A 52 5.03 -0.39 -12.58
N SER A 53 3.76 -0.69 -12.88
CA SER A 53 3.25 -0.71 -14.27
C SER A 53 2.72 0.63 -14.78
N ASP A 54 2.27 1.53 -13.91
CA ASP A 54 1.70 2.82 -14.30
C ASP A 54 2.34 3.97 -13.54
N GLU A 55 3.20 4.71 -14.24
CA GLU A 55 3.93 5.84 -13.67
C GLU A 55 3.04 7.06 -13.42
N ARG A 56 1.92 7.20 -14.15
CA ARG A 56 0.98 8.33 -14.01
C ARG A 56 0.27 8.33 -12.67
N LEU A 57 0.23 7.18 -12.00
CA LEU A 57 -0.26 7.07 -10.63
C LEU A 57 0.54 7.98 -9.69
N ARG A 58 1.83 8.18 -9.94
CA ARG A 58 2.71 8.99 -9.07
C ARG A 58 2.29 10.46 -9.07
N GLU A 59 1.80 10.97 -10.19
CA GLU A 59 1.29 12.35 -10.35
C GLU A 59 0.16 12.65 -9.36
N SER A 60 -0.69 11.65 -9.07
CA SER A 60 -1.77 11.80 -8.08
C SER A 60 -1.26 12.11 -6.68
N PHE A 61 0.01 11.79 -6.38
CA PHE A 61 0.63 12.00 -5.07
C PHE A 61 1.60 13.18 -5.05
N GLU A 62 1.78 13.92 -6.15
CA GLU A 62 2.62 15.13 -6.21
C GLU A 62 1.96 16.33 -5.53
N GLY A 63 2.73 17.32 -5.05
CA GLY A 63 2.18 18.50 -4.36
C GLY A 63 1.83 18.27 -2.89
N ASP A 64 0.62 18.62 -2.48
CA ASP A 64 0.08 18.35 -1.14
C ASP A 64 -0.49 16.92 -1.05
N LEU A 65 -0.36 16.28 0.12
CA LEU A 65 -0.85 14.92 0.34
C LEU A 65 -2.31 14.90 0.83
N ASP A 66 -3.15 15.77 0.26
CA ASP A 66 -4.58 15.82 0.54
C ASP A 66 -5.28 14.57 0.00
N VAL A 67 -5.88 13.78 0.90
CA VAL A 67 -6.49 12.49 0.57
C VAL A 67 -7.67 12.65 -0.39
N SER A 68 -8.46 13.70 -0.24
CA SER A 68 -9.63 13.95 -1.08
C SER A 68 -9.23 14.25 -2.52
N ARG A 69 -8.16 15.02 -2.73
CA ARG A 69 -7.57 15.30 -4.04
C ARG A 69 -6.99 14.03 -4.65
N ILE A 70 -6.18 13.29 -3.89
CA ILE A 70 -5.56 12.03 -4.34
C ILE A 70 -6.65 11.07 -4.83
N ILE A 71 -7.70 10.86 -4.04
CA ILE A 71 -8.78 9.93 -4.38
C ILE A 71 -9.60 10.37 -5.58
N LYS A 72 -9.85 11.68 -5.75
CA LYS A 72 -10.49 12.21 -6.96
C LYS A 72 -9.60 11.97 -8.19
N SER A 73 -8.31 12.28 -8.10
CA SER A 73 -7.35 12.06 -9.18
C SER A 73 -7.29 10.60 -9.60
N LEU A 74 -7.12 9.69 -8.64
CA LEU A 74 -7.12 8.24 -8.87
C LEU A 74 -8.46 7.75 -9.45
N GLY A 75 -9.58 8.32 -9.00
CA GLY A 75 -10.91 8.04 -9.54
C GLY A 75 -11.04 8.43 -11.02
N VAL A 76 -10.50 9.58 -11.41
CA VAL A 76 -10.43 10.03 -12.81
C VAL A 76 -9.54 9.11 -13.63
N GLN A 77 -8.34 8.79 -13.14
CA GLN A 77 -7.39 7.92 -13.85
C GLN A 77 -7.98 6.53 -14.12
N ARG A 78 -8.74 5.95 -13.18
CA ARG A 78 -9.43 4.67 -13.40
C ARG A 78 -10.78 4.78 -14.13
N GLY A 79 -11.27 6.00 -14.39
CA GLY A 79 -12.58 6.26 -15.00
C GLY A 79 -13.77 5.90 -14.11
N LYS A 80 -13.61 5.83 -12.79
CA LYS A 80 -14.68 5.47 -11.84
C LYS A 80 -14.46 6.11 -10.47
N THR A 81 -15.48 6.72 -9.90
CA THR A 81 -15.41 7.35 -8.56
C THR A 81 -15.10 6.33 -7.48
N ILE A 82 -14.18 6.64 -6.57
CA ILE A 82 -13.87 5.81 -5.39
C ILE A 82 -14.74 6.29 -4.23
N MET A 83 -15.51 5.37 -3.65
CA MET A 83 -16.47 5.70 -2.58
C MET A 83 -15.99 5.12 -1.24
N PRO A 84 -15.74 5.95 -0.21
CA PRO A 84 -15.40 5.47 1.13
C PRO A 84 -16.50 4.54 1.69
N GLY A 85 -16.08 3.44 2.32
CA GLY A 85 -16.98 2.42 2.88
C GLY A 85 -17.51 1.38 1.89
N THR A 86 -17.41 1.61 0.58
CA THR A 86 -17.89 0.66 -0.44
C THR A 86 -16.81 0.26 -1.45
N THR A 87 -15.83 1.12 -1.71
CA THR A 87 -14.68 0.82 -2.56
C THR A 87 -13.47 0.42 -1.72
N LEU A 88 -12.92 -0.75 -1.99
CA LEU A 88 -11.57 -1.11 -1.53
C LEU A 88 -10.53 -0.48 -2.45
N VAL A 89 -9.55 0.23 -1.89
CA VAL A 89 -8.39 0.72 -2.64
C VAL A 89 -7.21 -0.23 -2.43
N ILE A 90 -6.62 -0.67 -3.54
CA ILE A 90 -5.43 -1.53 -3.57
C ILE A 90 -4.28 -0.77 -4.20
N PHE A 91 -3.20 -0.60 -3.43
CA PHE A 91 -1.93 -0.04 -3.87
C PHE A 91 -0.87 -1.14 -3.98
N ASP A 92 -0.66 -1.65 -5.19
CA ASP A 92 0.31 -2.70 -5.45
C ASP A 92 1.68 -2.14 -5.85
N GLU A 93 2.72 -2.86 -5.46
CA GLU A 93 4.13 -2.46 -5.59
C GLU A 93 4.37 -1.00 -5.15
N ILE A 94 3.75 -0.61 -4.03
CA ILE A 94 3.71 0.78 -3.52
C ILE A 94 5.11 1.39 -3.26
N GLN A 95 6.16 0.56 -3.12
CA GLN A 95 7.53 1.07 -2.97
C GLN A 95 8.04 1.86 -4.18
N PHE A 96 7.41 1.71 -5.36
CA PHE A 96 7.71 2.53 -6.53
C PHE A 96 7.10 3.94 -6.46
N CYS A 97 6.33 4.24 -5.41
CA CYS A 97 5.87 5.59 -5.10
C CYS A 97 6.06 5.89 -3.60
N PRO A 98 7.25 6.36 -3.18
CA PRO A 98 7.52 6.72 -1.79
C PRO A 98 6.52 7.74 -1.22
N ARG A 99 6.03 8.65 -2.06
CA ARG A 99 5.01 9.62 -1.69
C ARG A 99 3.67 8.98 -1.36
N ALA A 100 3.28 7.91 -2.05
CA ALA A 100 2.08 7.13 -1.71
C ALA A 100 2.22 6.43 -0.35
N LEU A 101 3.42 5.93 -0.03
CA LEU A 101 3.71 5.39 1.31
C LEU A 101 3.56 6.46 2.39
N THR A 102 4.11 7.66 2.19
CA THR A 102 3.94 8.79 3.12
C THR A 102 2.48 9.17 3.28
N ALA A 103 1.71 9.13 2.18
CA ALA A 103 0.30 9.49 2.18
C ALA A 103 -0.56 8.57 3.06
N LEU A 104 -0.14 7.33 3.32
CA LEU A 104 -0.90 6.36 4.13
C LEU A 104 -1.28 6.90 5.51
N LYS A 105 -0.42 7.75 6.10
CA LYS A 105 -0.73 8.43 7.36
C LYS A 105 -2.04 9.23 7.24
N TYR A 106 -2.11 10.09 6.23
CA TYR A 106 -3.27 10.94 5.98
C TYR A 106 -4.50 10.13 5.58
N PHE A 107 -4.33 9.01 4.85
CA PHE A 107 -5.45 8.09 4.59
C PHE A 107 -6.10 7.58 5.88
N CYS A 108 -5.29 7.25 6.89
CA CYS A 108 -5.78 6.80 8.19
C CYS A 108 -6.42 7.93 8.99
N GLU A 109 -5.83 9.13 8.99
CA GLU A 109 -6.27 10.27 9.80
C GLU A 109 -7.49 10.97 9.19
N ASP A 110 -7.44 11.28 7.89
CA ASP A 110 -8.42 12.13 7.22
C ASP A 110 -9.59 11.34 6.61
N MET A 111 -9.37 10.08 6.25
CA MET A 111 -10.39 9.26 5.59
C MET A 111 -10.45 7.80 6.11
N PRO A 112 -10.65 7.58 7.41
CA PRO A 112 -10.65 6.24 8.02
C PRO A 112 -11.76 5.32 7.48
N LYS A 113 -12.82 5.88 6.88
CA LYS A 113 -13.88 5.10 6.22
C LYS A 113 -13.43 4.44 4.92
N LEU A 114 -12.34 4.91 4.30
CA LEU A 114 -11.80 4.31 3.09
C LEU A 114 -10.89 3.15 3.45
N HIS A 115 -11.24 1.96 2.98
CA HIS A 115 -10.40 0.77 3.16
C HIS A 115 -9.24 0.80 2.16
N VAL A 116 -8.01 0.80 2.67
CA VAL A 116 -6.78 0.82 1.86
C VAL A 116 -5.92 -0.40 2.21
N ILE A 117 -5.64 -1.24 1.21
CA ILE A 117 -4.66 -2.32 1.30
C ILE A 117 -3.50 -2.01 0.35
N CYS A 118 -2.28 -2.25 0.79
CA CYS A 118 -1.08 -2.05 0.03
C CYS A 118 -0.29 -3.36 -0.04
N ALA A 119 0.47 -3.55 -1.11
CA ALA A 119 1.51 -4.57 -1.18
C ALA A 119 2.83 -3.99 -1.64
N GLY A 120 3.92 -4.57 -1.13
CA GLY A 120 5.25 -4.27 -1.63
C GLY A 120 6.19 -5.45 -1.45
N SER A 121 6.75 -5.93 -2.55
CA SER A 121 7.58 -7.13 -2.57
C SER A 121 8.97 -6.91 -1.96
N LEU A 122 9.55 -5.73 -2.19
CA LEU A 122 10.93 -5.40 -1.80
C LEU A 122 11.05 -4.70 -0.44
N LEU A 123 9.94 -4.48 0.24
CA LEU A 123 9.94 -3.72 1.49
C LEU A 123 10.83 -4.38 2.55
N GLY A 124 10.86 -5.71 2.64
CA GLY A 124 11.74 -6.41 3.59
C GLY A 124 13.25 -6.26 3.34
N VAL A 125 13.69 -6.09 2.08
CA VAL A 125 15.11 -5.92 1.71
C VAL A 125 15.52 -4.44 1.77
N ALA A 126 14.61 -3.53 1.40
CA ALA A 126 14.80 -2.09 1.56
C ALA A 126 14.91 -1.69 3.04
N LEU A 127 14.29 -2.44 3.95
CA LEU A 127 14.31 -2.21 5.40
C LEU A 127 15.49 -2.89 6.12
N ALA A 128 16.17 -3.85 5.49
CA ALA A 128 17.22 -4.67 6.12
C ALA A 128 18.66 -4.23 5.77
N LYS A 129 18.86 -3.18 4.97
CA LYS A 129 20.21 -2.75 4.56
C LYS A 129 20.81 -1.80 5.61
N PRO A 130 21.91 -2.16 6.29
CA PRO A 130 22.58 -1.25 7.22
C PRO A 130 23.35 -0.17 6.44
N LEU A 131 23.43 1.01 7.06
CA LEU A 131 24.35 2.09 6.72
C LEU A 131 25.79 1.56 6.77
N SER A 132 26.47 1.48 5.61
CA SER A 132 27.93 1.53 5.58
C SER A 132 28.40 2.65 4.66
N SER A 133 29.02 3.64 5.32
CA SER A 133 30.07 4.56 4.86
C SER A 133 29.78 5.57 3.73
N GLN A 134 29.66 6.84 4.15
CA GLN A 134 30.45 8.01 3.71
C GLN A 134 30.78 8.13 2.20
N GLY A 135 30.22 9.18 1.57
CA GLY A 135 30.73 9.76 0.31
C GLY A 135 29.70 9.85 -0.82
N ARG A 136 28.94 10.96 -0.88
CA ARG A 136 28.03 11.28 -2.01
C ARG A 136 28.82 11.47 -3.32
N PRO A 137 28.24 11.12 -4.49
CA PRO A 137 27.51 12.13 -5.25
C PRO A 137 26.08 11.70 -5.59
N LEU A 138 25.13 12.64 -5.42
CA LEU A 138 23.72 12.47 -5.76
C LEU A 138 23.52 12.61 -7.27
N LEU A 139 23.56 11.49 -7.98
CA LEU A 139 22.96 11.36 -9.30
C LEU A 139 21.85 10.33 -9.17
N ASN A 140 20.61 10.83 -9.29
CA ASN A 140 19.33 10.14 -9.17
C ASN A 140 18.91 9.84 -7.72
N ALA A 141 17.98 10.67 -7.24
CA ALA A 141 17.39 10.66 -5.91
C ALA A 141 16.94 9.24 -5.47
N SER A 142 17.81 8.58 -4.72
CA SER A 142 17.53 7.36 -3.99
C SER A 142 16.99 7.78 -2.63
N VAL A 143 15.83 7.22 -2.27
CA VAL A 143 15.10 7.46 -1.02
C VAL A 143 16.05 7.36 0.17
N ASP A 144 16.14 8.43 0.96
CA ASP A 144 16.98 8.50 2.14
C ASP A 144 16.44 7.54 3.22
N ILE A 145 17.20 6.47 3.47
CA ILE A 145 16.84 5.31 4.31
C ILE A 145 16.68 5.70 5.79
N SER A 146 17.15 6.89 6.18
CA SER A 146 16.90 7.46 7.51
C SER A 146 15.40 7.74 7.78
N SER A 147 14.59 8.01 6.75
CA SER A 147 13.15 8.25 6.89
C SER A 147 12.31 6.98 7.07
N LEU A 148 12.89 5.78 6.92
CA LEU A 148 12.18 4.51 7.11
C LEU A 148 12.10 4.07 8.58
N SER A 149 12.99 4.58 9.44
CA SER A 149 12.86 4.52 10.90
C SER A 149 11.75 5.46 11.43
N ALA A 150 11.37 6.44 10.62
CA ALA A 150 10.27 7.38 10.81
C ALA A 150 9.04 7.04 9.92
N PHE A 151 8.94 5.79 9.42
CA PHE A 151 7.65 5.27 8.97
C PHE A 151 6.67 5.48 10.12
N PRO A 152 5.41 5.86 9.88
CA PRO A 152 4.45 5.96 10.97
C PRO A 152 4.15 4.54 11.43
N VAL A 153 5.00 4.00 12.32
CA VAL A 153 4.90 2.65 12.86
C VAL A 153 3.54 2.46 13.56
N GLY A 154 2.90 3.56 13.95
CA GLY A 154 1.55 3.58 14.52
C GLY A 154 0.42 3.92 13.56
N THR A 155 0.60 3.91 12.23
CA THR A 155 -0.49 4.27 11.28
C THR A 155 -0.66 3.26 10.13
N VAL A 156 0.06 2.14 10.17
CA VAL A 156 -0.08 1.07 9.17
C VAL A 156 0.00 -0.29 9.87
N GLU A 157 -0.95 -1.18 9.59
CA GLU A 157 -0.90 -2.56 10.05
C GLU A 157 -0.06 -3.42 9.09
N LEU A 158 0.83 -4.26 9.62
CA LEU A 158 1.78 -5.05 8.83
C LEU A 158 1.43 -6.54 8.83
N VAL A 159 1.23 -7.11 7.64
CA VAL A 159 1.04 -8.56 7.45
C VAL A 159 2.11 -9.10 6.52
N THR A 160 2.80 -10.16 6.95
CA THR A 160 3.81 -10.83 6.11
C THR A 160 3.20 -12.06 5.43
N LEU A 161 3.16 -12.03 4.10
CA LEU A 161 2.83 -13.17 3.26
C LEU A 161 4.09 -13.98 2.94
N ARG A 162 4.12 -15.23 3.40
CA ARG A 162 5.19 -16.19 3.06
C ARG A 162 4.84 -16.93 1.76
N PRO A 163 5.82 -17.46 1.02
CA PRO A 163 5.55 -18.37 -0.09
C PRO A 163 4.55 -19.44 0.34
N MET A 164 3.46 -19.58 -0.41
CA MET A 164 2.63 -20.76 -0.25
C MET A 164 3.40 -21.94 -0.82
N ASN A 165 3.72 -22.92 0.03
CA ASN A 165 4.07 -24.24 -0.47
C ASN A 165 2.88 -24.74 -1.28
N PHE A 166 3.02 -24.73 -2.60
CA PHE A 166 2.16 -25.46 -3.52
C PHE A 166 2.73 -26.88 -3.61
N TYR A 167 2.65 -27.62 -2.51
CA TYR A 167 2.83 -29.07 -2.49
C TYR A 167 1.52 -29.69 -2.03
#